data_AF-A0A6B0V7B9-F1
#
_entry.id   AF-A0A6B0V7B9-F1
#
_cell.length_a   1.000
_cell.length_b   1.000
_cell.length_c   1.000
_cell.angle_alpha   90.00
_cell.angle_beta   90.00
_cell.angle_gamma   90.00
#
_symmetry.space_group_name_H-M   'P 1'
#
loop_
_entity.id
_entity.type
_entity.pdbx_description
1 polymer ?
#
loop_
_entity_poly.entity_id
_entity_poly.type
_entity_poly.pdbx_seq_one_letter_code
_entity_poly.pdbx_strand_id
1 'polypeptide(L)'
;MQVHTLGLFVGVDAFGGLAVFWDKHARVYVIAGPAWSKKLQGLCGNFNGDGTDDFRAPSGGPTLPDAIEFVDSWKLHPHCAPAVAQQDGCLAQPDRKKWAASQCQILREDLFRPCHSEVDVQPFYNRCVSDTCACDTGGDCECLCTAIGAYAHQCASRGVRVLWRSQELCPLQCDTCDEYSACVSFCKPPTCEYPVVHDACKVSPPLCLEGCTPALCPNGMVYRTATDRTCVPVQDCGVPPETGCSIGGLHFKEGQRVATSNACQSCFCIRGEVRCVGKPCPIEVQACVQTGWSDWESMNAPEYQGGNDFESLQAHGD
;
A
#
# COMPACT_ATOMS: atom_id res chain seq x y z
N MET A 1 6.25 0.05 -19.69
CA MET A 1 6.37 1.14 -18.71
C MET A 1 5.02 1.81 -18.64
N GLN A 2 4.46 1.95 -17.44
CA GLN A 2 3.14 2.55 -17.20
C GLN A 2 3.30 3.66 -16.15
N VAL A 3 2.58 4.76 -16.33
CA VAL A 3 2.54 5.87 -15.37
C VAL A 3 1.11 6.00 -14.87
N HIS A 4 0.94 6.09 -13.56
CA HIS A 4 -0.36 6.18 -12.92
C HIS A 4 -0.27 7.04 -11.65
N THR A 5 -1.42 7.43 -11.10
CA THR A 5 -1.50 8.12 -9.81
C THR A 5 -2.11 7.16 -8.79
N LEU A 6 -1.53 7.12 -7.58
CA LEU A 6 -2.08 6.39 -6.44
C LEU A 6 -2.08 7.31 -5.22
N GLY A 7 -3.27 7.74 -4.79
CA GLY A 7 -3.39 8.71 -3.71
C GLY A 7 -2.61 9.99 -4.01
N LEU A 8 -1.66 10.34 -3.14
CA LEU A 8 -0.81 11.52 -3.31
C LEU A 8 0.39 11.30 -4.25
N PHE A 9 0.60 10.07 -4.72
CA PHE A 9 1.84 9.67 -5.38
C PHE A 9 1.65 9.47 -6.88
N VAL A 10 2.70 9.78 -7.65
CA VAL A 10 2.84 9.31 -9.03
C VAL A 10 3.62 8.02 -9.00
N GLY A 11 3.01 6.95 -9.52
CA GLY A 11 3.62 5.64 -9.70
C GLY A 11 4.14 5.47 -11.13
N VAL A 12 5.35 4.92 -11.25
CA VAL A 12 5.96 4.53 -12.52
C VAL A 12 6.33 3.05 -12.43
N ASP A 13 5.60 2.22 -13.16
CA ASP A 13 5.87 0.79 -13.27
C ASP A 13 6.88 0.55 -14.40
N ALA A 14 8.05 0.06 -14.03
CA ALA A 14 9.10 -0.39 -14.92
C ALA A 14 9.03 -1.91 -15.16
N PHE A 15 9.95 -2.44 -15.95
CA PHE A 15 9.97 -3.86 -16.29
C PHE A 15 10.36 -4.73 -15.09
N GLY A 16 9.82 -5.95 -15.00
CA GLY A 16 10.26 -6.96 -14.04
C GLY A 16 9.86 -6.70 -12.59
N GLY A 17 8.75 -5.99 -12.34
CA GLY A 17 8.27 -5.73 -10.98
C GLY A 17 9.08 -4.66 -10.23
N LEU A 18 9.76 -3.77 -10.97
CA LEU A 18 10.35 -2.55 -10.43
C LEU A 18 9.34 -1.41 -10.55
N ALA A 19 9.10 -0.67 -9.48
CA ALA A 19 8.22 0.49 -9.47
C ALA A 19 8.81 1.63 -8.64
N VAL A 20 8.50 2.87 -9.00
CA VAL A 20 8.87 4.07 -8.25
C VAL A 20 7.62 4.88 -7.96
N PHE A 21 7.44 5.27 -6.70
CA PHE A 21 6.37 6.15 -6.25
C PHE A 21 6.95 7.43 -5.68
N TRP A 22 6.47 8.58 -6.16
CA TRP A 22 6.93 9.90 -5.70
C TRP A 22 5.75 10.79 -5.35
N ASP A 23 5.78 11.40 -4.17
CA ASP A 23 4.72 12.31 -3.68
C ASP A 23 4.81 13.73 -4.25
N LYS A 24 5.64 13.92 -5.28
CA LYS A 24 5.92 15.24 -5.90
C LYS A 24 6.68 16.21 -4.99
N HIS A 25 7.12 15.73 -3.82
CA HIS A 25 7.87 16.49 -2.82
C HIS A 25 9.10 15.68 -2.42
N ALA A 26 9.19 15.27 -1.15
CA ALA A 26 10.38 14.69 -0.54
C ALA A 26 10.34 13.16 -0.38
N ARG A 27 9.19 12.50 -0.59
CA ARG A 27 9.07 11.05 -0.38
C ARG A 27 9.14 10.31 -1.71
N VAL A 28 10.16 9.46 -1.82
CA VAL A 28 10.34 8.53 -2.93
C VAL A 28 10.41 7.12 -2.37
N TYR A 29 9.58 6.22 -2.91
CA TYR A 29 9.60 4.81 -2.60
C TYR A 29 9.97 4.02 -3.85
N VAL A 30 10.94 3.14 -3.72
CA VAL A 30 11.36 2.22 -4.79
C VAL A 30 10.98 0.81 -4.37
N ILE A 31 10.19 0.14 -5.20
CA ILE A 31 9.77 -1.23 -4.98
C ILE A 31 10.45 -2.11 -6.00
N ALA A 32 11.19 -3.11 -5.52
CA ALA A 32 11.86 -4.10 -6.35
C ALA A 32 11.33 -5.50 -6.01
N GLY A 33 10.77 -6.19 -7.00
CA GLY A 33 10.36 -7.58 -6.85
C GLY A 33 11.55 -8.54 -6.68
N PRO A 34 11.32 -9.79 -6.21
CA PRO A 34 12.37 -10.76 -5.91
C PRO A 34 13.33 -11.06 -7.07
N ALA A 35 12.87 -10.88 -8.32
CA ALA A 35 13.68 -11.05 -9.53
C ALA A 35 14.93 -10.14 -9.57
N TRP A 36 14.92 -9.04 -8.80
CA TRP A 36 16.01 -8.08 -8.70
C TRP A 36 16.98 -8.35 -7.55
N SER A 37 16.74 -9.37 -6.71
CA SER A 37 17.61 -9.71 -5.59
C SER A 37 19.06 -9.89 -6.06
N LYS A 38 20.00 -9.22 -5.38
CA LYS A 38 21.45 -9.22 -5.67
C LYS A 38 21.82 -8.68 -7.06
N LYS A 39 20.92 -7.97 -7.74
CA LYS A 39 21.14 -7.37 -9.07
C LYS A 39 21.09 -5.85 -9.05
N LEU A 40 20.76 -5.25 -7.91
CA LEU A 40 20.71 -3.81 -7.74
C LEU A 40 22.02 -3.30 -7.16
N GLN A 41 22.27 -2.02 -7.40
CA GLN A 41 23.36 -1.26 -6.81
C GLN A 41 22.96 0.20 -6.80
N GLY A 42 23.33 0.93 -5.76
CA GLY A 42 23.04 2.36 -5.64
C GLY A 42 22.97 2.79 -4.19
N LEU A 43 22.37 3.95 -3.97
CA LEU A 43 22.16 4.51 -2.63
C LEU A 43 21.21 3.68 -1.76
N CYS A 44 20.40 2.81 -2.36
CA CYS A 44 19.53 1.86 -1.65
C CYS A 44 20.19 0.50 -1.44
N GLY A 45 21.52 0.41 -1.51
CA GLY A 45 22.24 -0.83 -1.27
C GLY A 45 22.23 -1.79 -2.46
N ASN A 46 22.43 -3.08 -2.16
CA ASN A 46 22.61 -4.12 -3.17
C ASN A 46 21.46 -5.16 -3.24
N PHE A 47 20.47 -5.02 -2.36
CA PHE A 47 19.26 -5.84 -2.30
C PHE A 47 19.55 -7.35 -2.14
N ASN A 48 20.48 -7.70 -1.25
CA ASN A 48 20.84 -9.08 -0.89
C ASN A 48 20.20 -9.54 0.44
N GLY A 49 19.56 -8.65 1.20
CA GLY A 49 18.99 -8.89 2.53
C GLY A 49 19.96 -8.72 3.70
N ASP A 50 21.16 -8.16 3.49
CA ASP A 50 22.19 -7.88 4.50
C ASP A 50 22.55 -6.39 4.50
N GLY A 51 21.87 -5.60 5.33
CA GLY A 51 22.11 -4.16 5.45
C GLY A 51 23.51 -3.79 5.96
N THR A 52 24.28 -4.75 6.50
CA THR A 52 25.65 -4.48 6.97
C THR A 52 26.65 -4.29 5.82
N ASP A 53 26.28 -4.70 4.60
CA ASP A 53 27.14 -4.65 3.43
C ASP A 53 26.68 -3.71 2.31
N ASP A 54 25.71 -2.85 2.61
CA ASP A 54 25.10 -1.94 1.63
C ASP A 54 25.95 -0.74 1.25
N PHE A 55 26.87 -0.31 2.12
CA PHE A 55 27.75 0.84 1.85
C PHE A 55 28.89 0.45 0.89
N ARG A 56 28.55 0.16 -0.37
CA ARG A 56 29.51 -0.18 -1.42
C ARG A 56 29.57 0.91 -2.50
N ALA A 57 30.77 1.22 -2.95
CA ALA A 57 30.99 2.14 -4.06
C ALA A 57 30.53 1.52 -5.40
N PRO A 58 30.28 2.34 -6.45
CA PRO A 58 29.93 1.84 -7.78
C PRO A 58 30.97 0.90 -8.40
N SER A 59 32.24 1.01 -7.98
CA SER A 59 33.33 0.12 -8.41
C SER A 59 33.25 -1.30 -7.81
N GLY A 60 32.33 -1.52 -6.87
CA GLY A 60 32.34 -2.69 -5.99
C GLY A 60 33.49 -2.65 -4.98
N GLY A 61 33.79 -3.82 -4.39
CA GLY A 61 34.84 -3.98 -3.39
C GLY A 61 34.32 -4.12 -1.96
N PRO A 62 35.19 -3.91 -0.95
CA PRO A 62 34.82 -3.88 0.45
C PRO A 62 33.82 -2.77 0.77
N THR A 63 33.14 -2.89 1.91
CA THR A 63 32.25 -1.86 2.44
C THR A 63 33.02 -0.62 2.87
N LEU A 64 32.40 0.53 2.66
CA LEU A 64 32.89 1.83 3.08
C LEU A 64 32.55 2.05 4.56
N PRO A 65 33.42 2.77 5.31
CA PRO A 65 33.32 2.88 6.76
C PRO A 65 32.16 3.76 7.23
N ASP A 66 31.69 4.70 6.41
CA ASP A 66 30.64 5.63 6.77
C ASP A 66 29.74 6.04 5.60
N ALA A 67 28.58 6.61 5.96
CA ALA A 67 27.55 7.01 5.01
C ALA A 67 27.98 8.18 4.11
N ILE A 68 28.92 9.03 4.53
CA ILE A 68 29.34 10.21 3.77
C ILE A 68 30.24 9.78 2.63
N GLU A 69 31.23 8.94 2.89
CA GLU A 69 32.05 8.34 1.83
C GLU A 69 31.19 7.52 0.86
N PHE A 70 30.23 6.76 1.37
CA PHE A 70 29.28 6.02 0.56
C PHE A 70 28.47 6.92 -0.38
N VAL A 71 27.76 7.92 0.14
CA VAL A 71 26.95 8.83 -0.67
C VAL A 71 27.81 9.61 -1.66
N ASP A 72 29.00 10.06 -1.25
CA ASP A 72 29.93 10.79 -2.13
C ASP A 72 30.39 9.92 -3.32
N SER A 73 30.62 8.63 -3.08
CA SER A 73 31.06 7.69 -4.13
C SER A 73 30.05 7.48 -5.26
N TRP A 74 28.75 7.73 -5.00
CA TRP A 74 27.65 7.59 -5.96
C TRP A 74 27.34 8.85 -6.75
N LYS A 75 28.13 9.93 -6.61
CA LYS A 75 27.95 11.16 -7.41
C LYS A 75 28.15 10.89 -8.90
N LEU A 76 27.18 11.32 -9.71
CA LEU A 76 27.26 11.19 -11.17
C LEU A 76 28.28 12.13 -11.81
N HIS A 77 28.49 13.30 -11.22
CA HIS A 77 29.37 14.32 -11.76
C HIS A 77 30.42 14.77 -10.75
N PRO A 78 31.70 14.84 -11.14
CA PRO A 78 32.78 15.18 -10.23
C PRO A 78 32.79 16.65 -9.79
N HIS A 79 32.06 17.52 -10.50
CA HIS A 79 31.94 18.94 -10.15
C HIS A 79 30.88 19.22 -9.08
N CYS A 80 30.08 18.21 -8.70
CA CYS A 80 29.17 18.34 -7.57
C CYS A 80 29.97 18.49 -6.27
N ALA A 81 29.48 19.33 -5.37
CA ALA A 81 30.08 19.51 -4.06
C ALA A 81 30.20 18.14 -3.35
N PRO A 82 31.25 17.94 -2.52
CA PRO A 82 31.34 16.76 -1.68
C PRO A 82 30.12 16.61 -0.77
N ALA A 83 29.75 15.36 -0.49
CA ALA A 83 28.78 15.04 0.54
C ALA A 83 29.28 15.59 1.88
N VAL A 84 28.36 16.16 2.65
CA VAL A 84 28.64 16.72 3.97
C VAL A 84 27.87 15.90 4.99
N ALA A 85 28.46 15.68 6.17
CA ALA A 85 27.77 15.07 7.28
C ALA A 85 26.43 15.77 7.54
N GLN A 86 25.36 14.97 7.69
CA GLN A 86 24.06 15.51 8.09
C GLN A 86 24.25 16.22 9.44
N GLN A 87 24.07 17.54 9.44
CA GLN A 87 24.04 18.28 10.69
C GLN A 87 22.65 18.13 11.29
N ASP A 88 22.58 17.92 12.61
CA ASP A 88 21.33 18.02 13.35
C ASP A 88 20.76 19.43 13.12
N GLY A 89 19.58 19.50 12.50
CA GLY A 89 18.92 20.76 12.16
C GLY A 89 18.72 21.66 13.37
N CYS A 90 18.53 21.06 14.55
CA CYS A 90 18.39 21.80 15.80
C CYS A 90 19.71 22.34 16.34
N LEU A 91 20.88 21.86 15.89
CA LEU A 91 22.16 22.49 16.21
C LEU A 91 22.35 23.77 15.39
N ALA A 92 21.91 23.76 14.13
CA ALA A 92 21.90 24.95 13.29
C ALA A 92 20.86 25.98 13.76
N GLN A 93 19.72 25.52 14.29
CA GLN A 93 18.61 26.37 14.75
C GLN A 93 18.12 25.98 16.16
N PRO A 94 18.88 26.27 17.23
CA PRO A 94 18.55 25.81 18.58
C PRO A 94 17.21 26.30 19.13
N ASP A 95 16.79 27.52 18.75
CA ASP A 95 15.55 28.13 19.24
C ASP A 95 14.30 27.36 18.80
N ARG A 96 14.40 26.59 17.72
CA ARG A 96 13.27 25.83 17.15
C ARG A 96 13.10 24.46 17.78
N LYS A 97 14.11 23.96 18.49
CA LYS A 97 14.12 22.62 19.08
C LYS A 97 12.89 22.33 19.93
N LYS A 98 12.48 23.28 20.78
CA LYS A 98 11.30 23.11 21.65
C LYS A 98 10.01 23.00 20.85
N TRP A 99 9.85 23.82 19.83
CA TRP A 99 8.68 23.79 18.96
C TRP A 99 8.64 22.51 18.13
N ALA A 100 9.75 22.15 17.48
CA ALA A 100 9.88 20.91 16.71
C ALA A 100 9.60 19.66 17.56
N ALA A 101 10.20 19.57 18.75
CA ALA A 101 9.96 18.47 19.69
C ALA A 101 8.50 18.37 20.14
N SER A 102 7.82 19.51 20.30
CA SER A 102 6.39 19.56 20.62
C SER A 102 5.53 19.06 19.45
N GLN A 103 5.78 19.54 18.23
CA GLN A 103 5.02 19.10 17.05
C GLN A 103 5.22 17.62 16.71
N CYS A 104 6.46 17.13 16.80
CA CYS A 104 6.79 15.73 16.55
C CYS A 104 6.27 14.77 17.62
N GLN A 105 5.76 15.29 18.75
CA GLN A 105 5.29 14.45 19.84
C GLN A 105 4.07 13.62 19.46
N ILE A 106 3.31 14.04 18.45
CA ILE A 106 2.20 13.28 17.87
C ILE A 106 2.58 11.83 17.53
N LEU A 107 3.83 11.59 17.10
CA LEU A 107 4.33 10.25 16.77
C LEU A 107 4.32 9.31 17.97
N ARG A 108 4.41 9.85 19.18
CA ARG A 108 4.48 9.11 20.46
C ARG A 108 3.17 9.14 21.24
N GLU A 109 2.14 9.79 20.70
CA GLU A 109 0.82 9.92 21.32
C GLU A 109 -0.13 8.76 20.94
N ASP A 110 -1.33 8.78 21.50
CA ASP A 110 -2.34 7.73 21.33
C ASP A 110 -2.73 7.48 19.87
N LEU A 111 -2.64 8.50 19.00
CA LEU A 111 -2.93 8.38 17.56
C LEU A 111 -2.09 7.27 16.90
N PHE A 112 -0.82 7.16 17.27
CA PHE A 112 0.13 6.18 16.72
C PHE A 112 0.39 4.99 17.65
N ARG A 113 -0.27 4.95 18.81
CA ARG A 113 -0.10 3.88 19.80
C ARG A 113 -0.27 2.47 19.24
N PRO A 114 -1.22 2.18 18.34
CA PRO A 114 -1.32 0.85 17.73
C PRO A 114 -0.10 0.43 16.90
N CYS A 115 0.74 1.37 16.48
CA CYS A 115 1.93 1.12 15.67
C CYS A 115 3.21 0.99 16.50
N HIS A 116 3.26 1.52 17.73
CA HIS A 116 4.47 1.49 18.57
C HIS A 116 5.00 0.08 18.86
N SER A 117 4.13 -0.96 18.80
CA SER A 117 4.56 -2.36 18.92
C SER A 117 5.17 -2.92 17.65
N GLU A 118 4.81 -2.36 16.49
CA GLU A 118 5.21 -2.86 15.17
C GLU A 118 6.45 -2.13 14.62
N VAL A 119 6.62 -0.86 14.98
CA VAL A 119 7.69 0.02 14.50
C VAL A 119 8.22 0.85 15.67
N ASP A 120 9.54 0.83 15.89
CA ASP A 120 10.16 1.70 16.89
C ASP A 120 10.01 3.17 16.46
N VAL A 121 9.34 3.95 17.32
CA VAL A 121 9.08 5.37 17.11
C VAL A 121 10.32 6.24 17.32
N GLN A 122 11.30 5.83 18.13
CA GLN A 122 12.40 6.72 18.53
C GLN A 122 13.23 7.26 17.35
N PRO A 123 13.65 6.45 16.36
CA PRO A 123 14.37 6.94 15.20
C PRO A 123 13.55 7.93 14.37
N PHE A 124 12.24 7.70 14.22
CA PHE A 124 11.35 8.59 13.49
C PHE A 124 11.09 9.89 14.24
N TYR A 125 10.94 9.84 15.57
CA TYR A 125 10.83 11.03 16.41
C TYR A 125 12.08 11.91 16.29
N ASN A 126 13.27 11.32 16.42
CA ASN A 126 14.52 12.06 16.33
C ASN A 126 14.72 12.71 14.95
N ARG A 127 14.41 11.97 13.86
CA ARG A 127 14.43 12.52 12.49
C ARG A 127 13.41 13.63 12.32
N CYS A 128 12.17 13.44 12.78
CA CYS A 128 11.14 14.46 12.73
C CYS A 128 11.61 15.76 13.41
N VAL A 129 12.22 15.67 14.59
CA VAL A 129 12.70 16.86 15.32
C VAL A 129 13.83 17.55 14.56
N SER A 130 14.82 16.79 14.07
CA SER A 130 15.91 17.33 13.26
C SER A 130 15.41 18.00 11.98
N ASP A 131 14.56 17.32 11.21
CA ASP A 131 14.04 17.81 9.93
C ASP A 131 13.16 19.05 10.14
N THR A 132 12.29 19.03 11.15
CA THR A 132 11.43 20.16 11.51
C THR A 132 12.22 21.36 11.99
N CYS A 133 13.34 21.17 12.69
CA CYS A 133 14.27 22.25 13.04
C CYS A 133 15.03 22.82 11.84
N ALA A 134 15.31 22.02 10.82
CA ALA A 134 16.11 22.41 9.66
C ALA A 134 15.31 23.21 8.61
N CYS A 135 13.97 23.24 8.69
CA CYS A 135 13.15 23.78 7.61
C CYS A 135 12.86 25.27 7.73
N ASP A 136 13.24 26.07 6.75
CA ASP A 136 13.13 27.53 6.83
C ASP A 136 11.83 28.11 6.24
N THR A 137 11.42 29.27 6.78
CA THR A 137 10.46 30.26 6.22
C THR A 137 9.33 29.70 5.34
N GLY A 138 8.29 29.17 5.97
CA GLY A 138 7.00 28.84 5.33
C GLY A 138 6.82 27.38 4.94
N GLY A 139 7.87 26.55 5.05
CA GLY A 139 7.84 25.09 4.82
C GLY A 139 7.74 24.25 6.10
N ASP A 140 7.60 24.86 7.27
CA ASP A 140 7.54 24.20 8.59
C ASP A 140 6.50 23.07 8.65
N CYS A 141 5.33 23.30 8.04
CA CYS A 141 4.31 22.28 7.91
C CYS A 141 4.76 21.16 6.98
N GLU A 142 5.41 21.45 5.85
CA GLU A 142 5.77 20.42 4.87
C GLU A 142 6.78 19.40 5.42
N CYS A 143 7.80 19.85 6.15
CA CYS A 143 8.80 18.97 6.74
C CYS A 143 8.23 18.12 7.87
N LEU A 144 7.43 18.72 8.74
CA LEU A 144 6.69 18.01 9.78
C LEU A 144 5.77 16.95 9.17
N CYS A 145 4.97 17.32 8.18
CA CYS A 145 4.04 16.40 7.50
C CYS A 145 4.77 15.28 6.74
N THR A 146 5.94 15.57 6.18
CA THR A 146 6.79 14.58 5.52
C THR A 146 7.29 13.55 6.53
N ALA A 147 7.81 14.00 7.67
CA ALA A 147 8.31 13.14 8.73
C ALA A 147 7.19 12.28 9.35
N ILE A 148 6.01 12.87 9.63
CA ILE A 148 4.86 12.12 10.15
C ILE A 148 4.35 11.12 9.11
N GLY A 149 4.24 11.55 7.85
CA GLY A 149 3.82 10.70 6.74
C GLY A 149 4.76 9.51 6.51
N ALA A 150 6.06 9.67 6.75
CA ALA A 150 7.03 8.56 6.66
C ALA A 150 6.79 7.51 7.76
N TYR A 151 6.52 7.94 9.00
CA TYR A 151 6.19 6.99 10.08
C TYR A 151 4.84 6.32 9.84
N ALA A 152 3.82 7.07 9.43
CA ALA A 152 2.51 6.52 9.08
C ALA A 152 2.58 5.50 7.93
N HIS A 153 3.43 5.76 6.94
CA HIS A 153 3.70 4.81 5.87
C HIS A 153 4.31 3.50 6.40
N GLN A 154 5.30 3.61 7.30
CA GLN A 154 5.93 2.43 7.90
C GLN A 154 4.97 1.64 8.81
N CYS A 155 4.05 2.32 9.49
CA CYS A 155 2.96 1.65 10.20
C CYS A 155 2.05 0.88 9.22
N ALA A 156 1.66 1.52 8.12
CA ALA A 156 0.77 0.93 7.13
C ALA A 156 1.40 -0.27 6.41
N SER A 157 2.73 -0.26 6.19
CA SER A 157 3.47 -1.40 5.63
C SER A 157 3.49 -2.61 6.58
N ARG A 158 3.35 -2.39 7.89
CA ARG A 158 3.11 -3.41 8.92
C ARG A 158 1.64 -3.72 9.17
N GLY A 159 0.74 -3.21 8.32
CA GLY A 159 -0.70 -3.44 8.42
C GLY A 159 -1.47 -2.50 9.35
N VAL A 160 -0.77 -1.59 10.06
CA VAL A 160 -1.38 -0.61 10.96
C VAL A 160 -1.67 0.69 10.22
N ARG A 161 -2.91 0.84 9.75
CA ARG A 161 -3.35 2.01 8.97
C ARG A 161 -3.82 3.13 9.90
N VAL A 162 -2.96 4.12 10.15
CA VAL A 162 -3.27 5.27 11.02
C VAL A 162 -3.79 6.45 10.18
N LEU A 163 -5.03 6.88 10.42
CA LEU A 163 -5.59 8.10 9.84
C LEU A 163 -5.06 9.31 10.62
N TRP A 164 -3.94 9.88 10.18
CA TRP A 164 -3.19 10.85 10.98
C TRP A 164 -3.41 12.31 10.60
N ARG A 165 -3.98 12.59 9.42
CA ARG A 165 -4.27 13.96 8.97
C ARG A 165 -5.58 14.46 9.57
N SER A 166 -5.60 15.73 9.97
CA SER A 166 -6.80 16.44 10.43
C SER A 166 -6.82 17.89 9.90
N GLN A 167 -7.86 18.65 10.25
CA GLN A 167 -7.94 20.06 9.87
C GLN A 167 -6.82 20.90 10.52
N GLU A 168 -6.33 20.47 11.68
CA GLU A 168 -5.30 21.11 12.49
C GLU A 168 -3.91 20.50 12.26
N LEU A 169 -3.83 19.25 11.79
CA LEU A 169 -2.59 18.53 11.55
C LEU A 169 -2.49 18.09 10.09
N CYS A 170 -1.65 18.79 9.32
CA CYS A 170 -1.33 18.41 7.94
C CYS A 170 -2.56 18.18 7.05
N PRO A 171 -3.47 19.18 6.96
CA PRO A 171 -4.74 19.03 6.27
C PRO A 171 -4.55 18.64 4.81
N LEU A 172 -5.40 17.72 4.35
CA LEU A 172 -5.47 17.29 2.96
C LEU A 172 -6.90 17.50 2.47
N GLN A 173 -7.03 18.22 1.36
CA GLN A 173 -8.31 18.42 0.71
C GLN A 173 -8.50 17.40 -0.41
N CYS A 174 -9.53 16.57 -0.28
CA CYS A 174 -9.97 15.64 -1.33
C CYS A 174 -11.06 16.27 -2.20
N ASP A 175 -11.19 15.76 -3.43
CA ASP A 175 -12.24 16.18 -4.35
C ASP A 175 -13.64 15.79 -3.84
N THR A 176 -14.68 16.32 -4.50
CA THR A 176 -16.06 16.05 -4.10
C THR A 176 -16.36 14.55 -4.19
N CYS A 177 -16.85 13.97 -3.08
CA CYS A 177 -17.13 12.54 -2.91
C CYS A 177 -15.90 11.61 -2.76
N ASP A 178 -14.72 12.17 -2.56
CA ASP A 178 -13.53 11.42 -2.13
C ASP A 178 -13.27 11.62 -0.63
N GLU A 179 -12.61 10.65 -0.01
CA GLU A 179 -12.20 10.68 1.39
C GLU A 179 -10.71 10.36 1.54
N TYR A 180 -10.12 10.84 2.63
CA TYR A 180 -8.75 10.50 2.97
C TYR A 180 -8.64 9.05 3.40
N SER A 181 -7.66 8.35 2.84
CA SER A 181 -7.25 7.02 3.27
C SER A 181 -5.76 6.98 3.57
N ALA A 182 -5.39 6.35 4.68
CA ALA A 182 -4.00 6.04 5.01
C ALA A 182 -3.38 4.96 4.10
N CYS A 183 -4.21 4.19 3.38
CA CYS A 183 -3.77 3.22 2.39
C CYS A 183 -4.79 3.16 1.25
N VAL A 184 -4.51 3.88 0.17
CA VAL A 184 -5.34 3.92 -1.03
C VAL A 184 -5.30 2.57 -1.72
N SER A 185 -6.47 2.08 -2.11
CA SER A 185 -6.59 0.85 -2.86
C SER A 185 -6.41 1.10 -4.35
N PHE A 186 -5.69 0.22 -5.05
CA PHE A 186 -5.70 0.18 -6.52
C PHE A 186 -7.04 -0.31 -7.09
N CYS A 187 -7.91 -0.81 -6.21
CA CYS A 187 -9.17 -1.41 -6.58
C CYS A 187 -10.19 -0.35 -6.97
N LYS A 188 -10.87 -0.63 -8.09
CA LYS A 188 -12.05 0.12 -8.43
C LYS A 188 -13.16 -0.20 -7.43
N PRO A 189 -13.88 0.81 -6.93
CA PRO A 189 -15.01 0.59 -6.04
C PRO A 189 -16.11 -0.22 -6.76
N PRO A 190 -16.90 -1.02 -6.04
CA PRO A 190 -18.00 -1.79 -6.63
C PRO A 190 -19.03 -0.89 -7.32
N THR A 191 -19.58 -1.37 -8.42
CA THR A 191 -20.64 -0.70 -9.17
C THR A 191 -21.80 -1.65 -9.44
N CYS A 192 -22.94 -1.18 -9.92
CA CYS A 192 -24.02 -2.07 -10.35
C CYS A 192 -23.61 -3.04 -11.47
N GLU A 193 -22.64 -2.66 -12.30
CA GLU A 193 -22.09 -3.55 -13.33
C GLU A 193 -21.21 -4.65 -12.70
N TYR A 194 -20.48 -4.31 -11.64
CA TYR A 194 -19.57 -5.19 -10.90
C TYR A 194 -19.79 -5.02 -9.39
N PRO A 195 -20.85 -5.65 -8.81
CA PRO A 195 -21.30 -5.40 -7.44
C PRO A 195 -20.39 -6.02 -6.37
N VAL A 196 -19.40 -6.80 -6.79
CA VAL A 196 -18.36 -7.38 -5.95
C VAL A 196 -17.02 -6.77 -6.29
N VAL A 197 -16.20 -6.52 -5.26
CA VAL A 197 -14.79 -6.23 -5.44
C VAL A 197 -14.17 -7.44 -6.14
N HIS A 198 -13.72 -7.28 -7.39
CA HIS A 198 -13.20 -8.39 -8.21
C HIS A 198 -12.10 -9.17 -7.49
N ASP A 199 -12.00 -10.49 -7.69
CA ASP A 199 -11.02 -11.34 -6.99
C ASP A 199 -9.56 -10.89 -7.16
N ALA A 200 -9.22 -10.19 -8.24
CA ALA A 200 -7.91 -9.55 -8.45
C ALA A 200 -7.56 -8.50 -7.37
N CYS A 201 -8.52 -8.05 -6.59
CA CYS A 201 -8.37 -7.09 -5.49
C CYS A 201 -8.16 -7.73 -4.12
N LYS A 202 -8.11 -9.06 -4.03
CA LYS A 202 -7.70 -9.76 -2.81
C LYS A 202 -6.20 -9.71 -2.57
N VAL A 203 -5.41 -9.25 -3.55
CA VAL A 203 -3.97 -9.06 -3.39
C VAL A 203 -3.75 -7.76 -2.62
N SER A 204 -3.15 -7.85 -1.43
CA SER A 204 -2.68 -6.67 -0.70
C SER A 204 -1.79 -5.84 -1.62
N PRO A 205 -2.00 -4.52 -1.71
CA PRO A 205 -1.15 -3.71 -2.56
C PRO A 205 0.30 -3.86 -2.06
N PRO A 206 1.28 -3.94 -2.98
CA PRO A 206 2.70 -4.07 -2.61
C PRO A 206 3.17 -2.87 -1.77
N LEU A 207 2.41 -1.77 -1.81
CA LEU A 207 2.66 -0.56 -1.03
C LEU A 207 1.35 0.07 -0.56
N CYS A 208 1.28 0.40 0.74
CA CYS A 208 0.20 1.21 1.29
C CYS A 208 0.59 2.69 1.27
N LEU A 209 0.10 3.41 0.25
CA LEU A 209 0.30 4.86 0.12
C LEU A 209 -0.96 5.62 0.52
N GLU A 210 -0.77 6.73 1.22
CA GLU A 210 -1.87 7.61 1.61
C GLU A 210 -2.40 8.45 0.44
N GLY A 211 -3.63 8.92 0.58
CA GLY A 211 -4.20 9.94 -0.29
C GLY A 211 -5.72 9.88 -0.36
N CYS A 212 -6.27 10.49 -1.39
CA CYS A 212 -7.71 10.54 -1.60
C CYS A 212 -8.17 9.32 -2.41
N THR A 213 -9.28 8.74 -2.00
CA THR A 213 -9.96 7.63 -2.69
C THR A 213 -11.46 7.92 -2.73
N PRO A 214 -12.20 7.44 -3.75
CA PRO A 214 -13.66 7.53 -3.72
C PRO A 214 -14.23 6.94 -2.44
N ALA A 215 -15.12 7.68 -1.79
CA ALA A 215 -15.73 7.26 -0.53
C ALA A 215 -16.56 5.99 -0.72
N LEU A 216 -16.32 4.96 0.07
CA LEU A 216 -17.02 3.69 -0.10
C LEU A 216 -18.53 3.86 0.14
N CYS A 217 -19.33 3.20 -0.67
CA CYS A 217 -20.77 3.14 -0.41
C CYS A 217 -21.03 2.42 0.93
N PRO A 218 -22.10 2.79 1.65
CA PRO A 218 -22.53 2.07 2.85
C PRO A 218 -22.75 0.59 2.58
N ASN A 219 -22.64 -0.22 3.63
CA ASN A 219 -22.84 -1.68 3.54
C ASN A 219 -24.15 -2.02 2.82
N GLY A 220 -24.06 -2.86 1.79
CA GLY A 220 -25.21 -3.29 0.97
C GLY A 220 -25.54 -2.36 -0.21
N MET A 221 -24.76 -1.29 -0.42
CA MET A 221 -24.89 -0.38 -1.56
C MET A 221 -23.62 -0.39 -2.43
N VAL A 222 -23.79 -0.04 -3.70
CA VAL A 222 -22.72 0.11 -4.69
C VAL A 222 -22.97 1.34 -5.54
N TYR A 223 -21.95 1.84 -6.23
CA TYR A 223 -22.16 2.96 -7.14
C TYR A 223 -23.03 2.53 -8.33
N ARG A 224 -23.91 3.41 -8.79
CA ARG A 224 -24.75 3.12 -9.97
C ARG A 224 -23.89 2.79 -11.19
N THR A 225 -22.86 3.58 -11.47
CA THR A 225 -21.86 3.30 -12.52
C THR A 225 -20.48 3.77 -12.06
N ALA A 226 -19.43 3.55 -12.88
CA ALA A 226 -18.08 4.06 -12.58
C ALA A 226 -17.98 5.60 -12.62
N THR A 227 -18.89 6.27 -13.32
CA THR A 227 -18.93 7.74 -13.45
C THR A 227 -20.03 8.37 -12.58
N ASP A 228 -21.19 7.72 -12.46
CA ASP A 228 -22.26 8.07 -11.52
C ASP A 228 -22.01 7.38 -10.18
N ARG A 229 -21.32 8.10 -9.29
CA ARG A 229 -20.98 7.68 -7.93
C ARG A 229 -22.15 7.78 -6.94
N THR A 230 -23.40 7.80 -7.41
CA THR A 230 -24.58 7.68 -6.54
C THR A 230 -24.66 6.26 -5.99
N CYS A 231 -24.63 6.12 -4.67
CA CYS A 231 -24.82 4.82 -4.03
C CYS A 231 -26.28 4.36 -4.14
N VAL A 232 -26.47 3.15 -4.67
CA VAL A 232 -27.78 2.48 -4.75
C VAL A 232 -27.70 1.11 -4.08
N PRO A 233 -28.79 0.61 -3.47
CA PRO A 233 -28.83 -0.76 -2.98
C PRO A 233 -28.46 -1.75 -4.09
N VAL A 234 -27.68 -2.78 -3.76
CA VAL A 234 -27.29 -3.81 -4.75
C VAL A 234 -28.52 -4.46 -5.41
N GLN A 235 -29.62 -4.56 -4.66
CA GLN A 235 -30.90 -5.09 -5.15
C GLN A 235 -31.54 -4.20 -6.23
N ASP A 236 -31.26 -2.89 -6.19
CA ASP A 236 -31.81 -1.88 -7.09
C ASP A 236 -30.95 -1.69 -8.34
N CYS A 237 -29.84 -2.41 -8.46
CA CYS A 237 -28.96 -2.40 -9.63
C CYS A 237 -29.60 -2.99 -10.91
N GLY A 238 -30.91 -3.26 -10.87
CA GLY A 238 -31.81 -3.31 -12.02
C GLY A 238 -31.19 -3.91 -13.27
N VAL A 239 -31.17 -5.24 -13.34
CA VAL A 239 -30.81 -5.93 -14.59
C VAL A 239 -31.73 -5.40 -15.71
N PRO A 240 -31.19 -4.92 -16.84
CA PRO A 240 -32.03 -4.50 -17.96
C PRO A 240 -33.01 -5.63 -18.33
N PRO A 241 -34.33 -5.40 -18.30
CA PRO A 241 -35.34 -6.48 -18.30
C PRO A 241 -35.43 -7.32 -19.59
N GLU A 242 -34.63 -7.04 -20.62
CA GLU A 242 -34.99 -7.50 -21.96
C GLU A 242 -34.14 -8.66 -22.51
N THR A 243 -33.10 -9.11 -21.79
CA THR A 243 -32.21 -10.20 -22.25
C THR A 243 -31.69 -11.15 -21.15
N GLY A 244 -32.35 -11.24 -20.00
CA GLY A 244 -31.87 -12.03 -18.86
C GLY A 244 -32.81 -13.15 -18.39
N CYS A 245 -32.31 -14.06 -17.56
CA CYS A 245 -33.08 -15.11 -16.91
C CYS A 245 -33.39 -14.74 -15.46
N SER A 246 -34.59 -15.03 -14.98
CA SER A 246 -34.93 -14.93 -13.55
C SER A 246 -35.13 -16.32 -12.97
N ILE A 247 -34.29 -16.71 -12.01
CA ILE A 247 -34.33 -18.02 -11.35
C ILE A 247 -34.38 -17.78 -9.84
N GLY A 248 -35.48 -18.16 -9.20
CA GLY A 248 -35.61 -18.06 -7.74
C GLY A 248 -35.39 -16.64 -7.19
N GLY A 249 -35.74 -15.60 -7.97
CA GLY A 249 -35.53 -14.19 -7.59
C GLY A 249 -34.15 -13.62 -7.92
N LEU A 250 -33.22 -14.44 -8.44
CA LEU A 250 -31.91 -13.99 -8.92
C LEU A 250 -31.94 -13.77 -10.44
N HIS A 251 -31.33 -12.67 -10.89
CA HIS A 251 -31.28 -12.30 -12.31
C HIS A 251 -29.91 -12.59 -12.91
N PHE A 252 -29.90 -13.20 -14.10
CA PHE A 252 -28.71 -13.56 -14.87
C PHE A 252 -28.73 -12.87 -16.23
N LYS A 253 -27.62 -12.27 -16.67
CA LYS A 253 -27.44 -11.68 -18.01
C LYS A 253 -27.40 -12.78 -19.08
N GLU A 254 -27.71 -12.46 -20.34
CA GLU A 254 -27.51 -13.37 -21.48
C GLU A 254 -26.06 -13.89 -21.50
N GLY A 255 -25.90 -15.22 -21.60
CA GLY A 255 -24.61 -15.90 -21.58
C GLY A 255 -23.99 -16.12 -20.19
N GLN A 256 -24.59 -15.59 -19.11
CA GLN A 256 -24.05 -15.75 -17.75
C GLN A 256 -24.19 -17.19 -17.25
N ARG A 257 -23.13 -17.71 -16.61
CA ARG A 257 -23.13 -19.04 -15.99
C ARG A 257 -24.03 -19.06 -14.75
N VAL A 258 -24.89 -20.08 -14.65
CA VAL A 258 -25.81 -20.34 -13.54
C VAL A 258 -25.25 -21.48 -12.69
N ALA A 259 -25.21 -21.28 -11.37
CA ALA A 259 -24.77 -22.31 -10.44
C ALA A 259 -25.71 -23.53 -10.46
N THR A 260 -25.16 -24.73 -10.50
CA THR A 260 -25.89 -26.00 -10.48
C THR A 260 -25.36 -26.88 -9.35
N SER A 261 -26.24 -27.67 -8.73
CA SER A 261 -25.87 -28.66 -7.72
C SER A 261 -25.10 -29.86 -8.31
N ASN A 262 -25.04 -29.97 -9.65
CA ASN A 262 -24.31 -31.04 -10.31
C ASN A 262 -22.99 -30.52 -10.91
N ALA A 263 -21.87 -30.90 -10.32
CA ALA A 263 -20.53 -30.49 -10.76
C ALA A 263 -20.19 -30.87 -12.22
N CYS A 264 -20.90 -31.85 -12.80
CA CYS A 264 -20.70 -32.30 -14.18
C CYS A 264 -21.59 -31.57 -15.20
N GLN A 265 -22.38 -30.60 -14.75
CA GLN A 265 -23.17 -29.73 -15.62
C GLN A 265 -22.65 -28.30 -15.56
N SER A 266 -22.71 -27.62 -16.70
CA SER A 266 -22.52 -26.17 -16.76
C SER A 266 -23.76 -25.55 -17.38
N CYS A 267 -24.45 -24.72 -16.59
CA CYS A 267 -25.69 -24.07 -16.99
C CYS A 267 -25.43 -22.60 -17.33
N PHE A 268 -26.14 -22.09 -18.34
CA PHE A 268 -26.03 -20.71 -18.82
C PHE A 268 -27.42 -20.13 -19.05
N CYS A 269 -27.57 -18.83 -18.83
CA CYS A 269 -28.75 -18.11 -19.28
C CYS A 269 -28.67 -17.89 -20.79
N ILE A 270 -29.63 -18.42 -21.55
CA ILE A 270 -29.71 -18.29 -23.01
C ILE A 270 -31.15 -17.98 -23.39
N ARG A 271 -31.38 -16.79 -23.95
CA ARG A 271 -32.68 -16.29 -24.43
C ARG A 271 -33.78 -16.34 -23.36
N GLY A 272 -33.44 -15.93 -22.14
CA GLY A 272 -34.38 -15.91 -21.01
C GLY A 272 -34.64 -17.28 -20.35
N GLU A 273 -33.99 -18.35 -20.83
CA GLU A 273 -34.07 -19.69 -20.25
C GLU A 273 -32.71 -20.22 -19.79
N VAL A 274 -32.71 -21.10 -18.79
CA VAL A 274 -31.48 -21.80 -18.37
C VAL A 274 -31.24 -23.00 -19.27
N ARG A 275 -30.08 -23.06 -19.90
CA ARG A 275 -29.63 -24.19 -20.70
C ARG A 275 -28.36 -24.78 -20.12
N CYS A 276 -28.38 -26.09 -19.85
CA CYS A 276 -27.26 -26.82 -19.29
C CYS A 276 -26.60 -27.70 -20.35
N VAL A 277 -25.27 -27.75 -20.32
CA VAL A 277 -24.44 -28.65 -21.12
C VAL A 277 -23.84 -29.70 -20.18
N GLY A 278 -23.86 -30.96 -20.61
CA GLY A 278 -23.41 -32.11 -19.82
C GLY A 278 -24.55 -32.86 -19.13
N LYS A 279 -24.31 -34.13 -18.79
CA LYS A 279 -25.26 -34.96 -18.04
C LYS A 279 -24.93 -34.91 -16.55
N PRO A 280 -25.94 -34.99 -15.66
CA PRO A 280 -25.70 -35.08 -14.22
C PRO A 280 -24.86 -36.32 -13.91
N CYS A 281 -23.72 -36.15 -13.23
CA CYS A 281 -23.01 -37.30 -12.68
C CYS A 281 -23.68 -37.76 -11.37
N PRO A 282 -23.72 -39.07 -11.08
CA PRO A 282 -24.14 -39.57 -9.78
C PRO A 282 -23.06 -39.20 -8.75
N ILE A 283 -23.38 -38.29 -7.83
CA ILE A 283 -22.49 -37.92 -6.73
C ILE A 283 -22.95 -38.69 -5.49
N GLU A 284 -22.23 -39.75 -5.10
CA GLU A 284 -22.28 -40.27 -3.74
C GLU A 284 -21.40 -39.37 -2.86
N VAL A 285 -22.02 -38.59 -1.97
CA VAL A 285 -21.29 -37.71 -1.06
C VAL A 285 -21.00 -38.49 0.23
N GLN A 286 -19.75 -38.88 0.43
CA GLN A 286 -19.27 -39.34 1.74
C GLN A 286 -18.91 -38.10 2.57
N ALA A 287 -19.62 -37.89 3.68
CA ALA A 287 -19.43 -36.76 4.56
C ALA A 287 -18.06 -36.83 5.27
N CYS A 288 -17.27 -35.77 5.19
CA CYS A 288 -16.10 -35.60 6.05
C CYS A 288 -16.56 -35.24 7.47
N VAL A 289 -16.26 -36.11 8.44
CA VAL A 289 -16.34 -35.81 9.86
C VAL A 289 -14.97 -35.27 10.29
N GLN A 290 -14.86 -33.96 10.52
CA GLN A 290 -13.69 -33.40 11.21
C GLN A 290 -14.00 -33.24 12.69
N THR A 291 -13.49 -34.18 13.50
CA THR A 291 -13.17 -33.94 14.90
C THR A 291 -11.66 -33.73 14.99
N GLY A 292 -11.24 -32.54 15.39
CA GLY A 292 -9.83 -32.23 15.67
C GLY A 292 -9.49 -30.79 15.31
N TRP A 293 -9.06 -30.01 16.30
CA TRP A 293 -8.48 -28.69 16.11
C TRP A 293 -7.17 -28.84 15.33
N SER A 294 -6.94 -27.98 14.34
CA SER A 294 -5.62 -27.83 13.73
C SER A 294 -4.75 -26.88 14.57
N ASP A 295 -3.48 -27.24 14.71
CA ASP A 295 -2.47 -26.50 15.45
C ASP A 295 -2.23 -25.10 14.89
N TRP A 296 -1.88 -24.18 15.79
CA TRP A 296 -1.41 -22.83 15.46
C TRP A 296 -0.04 -22.92 14.79
N GLU A 297 0.01 -22.76 13.47
CA GLU A 297 1.27 -22.45 12.77
C GLU A 297 1.56 -20.95 12.91
N SER A 298 2.39 -20.62 13.90
CA SER A 298 3.13 -19.36 13.93
C SER A 298 4.11 -19.37 12.77
N MET A 299 3.75 -18.73 11.65
CA MET A 299 4.70 -18.45 10.59
C MET A 299 5.61 -17.31 11.07
N ASN A 300 6.81 -17.71 11.49
CA ASN A 300 8.02 -16.94 11.75
C ASN A 300 7.89 -15.42 11.59
N ALA A 301 8.04 -14.70 12.70
CA ALA A 301 8.46 -13.31 12.67
C ALA A 301 9.79 -13.22 11.90
N PRO A 302 9.99 -12.24 11.00
CA PRO A 302 11.29 -12.04 10.38
C PRO A 302 12.32 -11.81 11.48
N GLU A 303 13.42 -12.58 11.41
CA GLU A 303 14.55 -12.43 12.30
C GLU A 303 15.18 -11.06 12.03
N TYR A 304 15.26 -10.21 13.06
CA TYR A 304 15.95 -8.92 13.00
C TYR A 304 17.44 -9.19 12.76
N GLN A 305 17.87 -9.13 11.50
CA GLN A 305 19.28 -9.10 11.15
C GLN A 305 19.72 -7.63 11.16
N GLY A 306 20.71 -7.34 12.01
CA GLY A 306 21.08 -5.97 12.38
C GLY A 306 21.39 -5.09 11.17
N GLY A 307 20.72 -3.94 11.15
CA GLY A 307 20.79 -2.90 10.11
C GLY A 307 19.78 -1.81 10.48
N ASN A 308 20.03 -0.57 10.07
CA ASN A 308 19.12 0.57 10.27
C ASN A 308 18.34 0.94 9.00
N ASP A 309 18.40 0.08 7.99
CA ASP A 309 17.69 0.14 6.73
C ASP A 309 16.33 -0.58 6.84
N PHE A 310 15.32 0.00 6.20
CA PHE A 310 13.95 -0.51 6.24
C PHE A 310 13.66 -1.38 5.00
N GLU A 311 14.41 -2.46 4.81
CA GLU A 311 14.07 -3.46 3.80
C GLU A 311 12.92 -4.35 4.32
N SER A 312 11.70 -4.13 3.84
CA SER A 312 10.59 -5.06 4.09
C SER A 312 10.53 -6.09 2.97
N LEU A 313 11.12 -7.26 3.17
CA LEU A 313 10.87 -8.43 2.34
C LEU A 313 9.46 -8.97 2.63
N GLN A 314 8.47 -8.58 1.82
CA GLN A 314 7.17 -9.25 1.82
C GLN A 314 7.32 -10.60 1.13
N ALA A 315 7.44 -11.67 1.93
CA ALA A 315 7.35 -13.03 1.43
C ALA A 315 5.89 -13.32 1.05
N HIS A 316 5.59 -13.40 -0.25
CA HIS A 316 4.37 -14.03 -0.71
C HIS A 316 4.62 -15.53 -0.84
N GLY A 317 3.94 -16.32 -0.01
CA GLY A 317 3.91 -17.78 -0.15
C GLY A 317 3.13 -18.19 -1.39
N ASP A 318 3.65 -19.20 -2.09
CA ASP A 318 3.06 -19.86 -3.27
C ASP A 318 1.68 -20.50 -2.98
#